data_AF-A0A523GYY2-F1
#
_entry.id   AF-A0A523GYY2-F1
#
_cell.length_a   1.000
_cell.length_b   1.000
_cell.length_c   1.000
_cell.angle_alpha   90.00
_cell.angle_beta   90.00
_cell.angle_gamma   90.00
#
_symmetry.space_group_name_H-M   'P 1'
#
loop_
_entity.id
_entity.type
_entity.pdbx_description
1 polymer ?
#
loop_
_entity_poly.entity_id
_entity_poly.type
_entity_poly.pdbx_seq_one_letter_code
_entity_poly.pdbx_strand_id
1 'polypeptide(L)' 'MPVGIKVRDNESIDRALRRFKRAVNRSRVLRIFRSNMAFTKKSEERRLAKEKSLRNSRRRRY' A
#
# COMPACT_ATOMS: atom_id res chain seq x y z
N MET A 1 -11.05 3.42 6.01
CA MET A 1 -11.06 4.87 5.68
C MET A 1 -11.31 5.03 4.19
N PRO A 2 -12.37 5.74 3.78
CA PRO A 2 -12.64 5.98 2.37
C PRO A 2 -11.52 6.83 1.78
N VAL A 3 -10.87 6.33 0.73
CA VAL A 3 -9.78 7.03 0.03
C VAL A 3 -10.38 7.95 -1.05
N GLY A 4 -11.26 8.86 -0.63
CA GLY A 4 -11.81 9.90 -1.50
C GLY A 4 -10.90 11.12 -1.48
N ILE A 5 -10.46 11.59 -2.65
CA ILE A 5 -9.69 12.83 -2.76
C ILE A 5 -10.61 13.92 -3.32
N LYS A 6 -10.70 15.04 -2.60
CA LYS A 6 -11.35 16.25 -3.11
C LYS A 6 -10.45 16.87 -4.19
N VAL A 7 -10.98 17.04 -5.39
CA VAL A 7 -10.32 17.77 -6.47
C VAL A 7 -10.44 19.27 -6.17
N ARG A 8 -9.37 20.03 -6.42
CA ARG A 8 -9.35 21.48 -6.23
C ARG A 8 -9.58 22.18 -7.56
N ASP A 9 -10.17 23.37 -7.53
CA ASP A 9 -10.66 24.06 -8.73
C ASP A 9 -9.56 24.47 -9.73
N ASN A 10 -8.32 24.70 -9.27
CA ASN A 10 -7.17 25.06 -10.13
C ASN A 10 -6.15 23.93 -10.29
N GLU A 11 -6.60 22.68 -10.32
CA GLU A 11 -5.71 21.53 -10.43
C GLU A 11 -5.86 20.77 -11.75
N SER A 12 -4.74 20.55 -12.43
CA SER A 12 -4.67 19.63 -13.56
C SER A 12 -5.07 18.21 -13.14
N ILE A 13 -5.92 17.56 -13.95
CA ILE A 13 -6.45 16.20 -13.76
C ILE A 13 -5.33 15.21 -13.42
N ASP A 14 -4.18 15.30 -14.09
CA ASP A 14 -3.03 14.42 -13.86
C ASP A 14 -2.45 14.53 -12.45
N ARG A 15 -2.51 15.72 -11.85
CA ARG A 15 -2.03 15.94 -10.48
C ARG A 15 -2.99 15.32 -9.48
N ALA A 16 -4.30 15.44 -9.72
CA ALA A 16 -5.33 14.77 -8.93
C ALA A 16 -5.18 13.23 -8.98
N LEU A 17 -4.99 12.66 -10.17
CA LEU A 17 -4.75 11.21 -10.37
C LEU A 17 -3.49 10.73 -9.64
N ARG A 18 -2.39 11.49 -9.70
CA ARG A 18 -1.15 11.16 -8.97
C ARG A 18 -1.35 11.14 -7.46
N ARG A 19 -2.10 12.10 -6.90
CA ARG A 19 -2.44 12.07 -5.47
C ARG A 19 -3.32 10.89 -5.12
N PHE A 20 -4.31 10.57 -5.96
CA PHE A 20 -5.18 9.42 -5.76
C PHE A 20 -4.37 8.13 -5.69
N LYS A 21 -3.48 7.92 -6.68
CA LYS A 21 -2.55 6.80 -6.67
C LYS A 21 -1.68 6.76 -5.42
N ARG A 22 -1.14 7.90 -4.95
CA ARG A 22 -0.36 7.98 -3.72
C ARG A 22 -1.19 7.64 -2.47
N ALA A 23 -2.42 8.12 -2.37
CA ALA A 23 -3.31 7.86 -1.24
C ALA A 23 -3.75 6.37 -1.18
N VAL A 24 -4.07 5.78 -2.33
CA VAL A 24 -4.39 4.35 -2.47
C VAL A 24 -3.18 3.50 -2.10
N ASN A 25 -1.99 3.85 -2.59
CA ASN A 25 -0.77 3.13 -2.24
C ASN A 25 -0.40 3.26 -0.75
N ARG A 26 -0.65 4.43 -0.14
CA ARG A 26 -0.42 4.67 1.30
C ARG A 26 -1.38 3.84 2.15
N SER A 27 -2.65 3.80 1.81
CA SER A 27 -3.67 3.02 2.53
C SER A 27 -3.51 1.51 2.36
N ARG A 28 -2.81 1.05 1.31
CA ARG A 28 -2.50 -0.36 1.04
C ARG A 28 -3.75 -1.24 0.89
N VAL A 29 -4.91 -0.66 0.59
CA VAL A 29 -6.20 -1.36 0.47
C VAL A 29 -6.10 -2.53 -0.51
N LEU A 30 -5.53 -2.31 -1.70
CA LEU A 30 -5.37 -3.36 -2.71
C LEU A 30 -4.45 -4.49 -2.24
N ARG A 31 -3.45 -4.20 -1.38
CA ARG A 31 -2.53 -5.21 -0.86
C ARG A 31 -3.20 -6.07 0.22
N ILE A 32 -4.00 -5.45 1.08
CA ILE A 32 -4.77 -6.14 2.12
C ILE A 32 -5.84 -7.03 1.47
N PHE A 33 -6.53 -6.50 0.46
CA PHE A 33 -7.50 -7.28 -0.30
C PHE A 33 -6.86 -8.53 -0.89
N ARG A 34 -5.72 -8.39 -1.60
CA ARG A 34 -4.99 -9.53 -2.16
C ARG A 34 -4.49 -10.52 -1.11
N SER A 35 -4.03 -10.06 0.06
CA SER A 35 -3.59 -10.97 1.12
C SER A 35 -4.73 -11.76 1.75
N ASN A 36 -5.95 -11.21 1.73
CA ASN A 36 -7.13 -11.82 2.33
C ASN A 36 -7.94 -12.67 1.33
N MET A 37 -7.54 -12.73 0.05
CA MET A 37 -8.22 -13.53 -0.97
C MET A 37 -8.14 -15.04 -0.70
N ALA A 38 -7.14 -15.51 0.04
CA ALA A 38 -6.96 -16.92 0.36
C ALA A 38 -6.49 -17.10 1.80
N PHE A 39 -6.84 -18.24 2.41
CA PHE A 39 -6.35 -18.60 3.73
C PHE A 39 -4.83 -18.84 3.69
N THR A 40 -4.10 -18.15 4.55
CA THR A 40 -2.66 -18.33 4.74
C THR A 40 -2.42 -18.88 6.14
N LYS A 41 -1.66 -19.97 6.25
CA LYS A 41 -1.29 -20.54 7.56
C LYS A 41 -0.46 -19.52 8.36
N LYS A 42 -0.65 -19.49 9.69
CA LYS A 42 0.07 -18.59 10.61
C LYS A 42 1.60 -18.74 10.55
N SER A 43 2.12 -19.90 10.16
CA SER A 43 3.56 -20.13 9.95
C SER A 43 4.09 -19.35 8.74
N GLU A 44 3.37 -19.43 7.62
CA GLU A 44 3.71 -18.75 6.38
C GLU A 44 3.63 -17.23 6.53
N GLU A 45 2.60 -16.73 7.22
CA GLU A 45 2.47 -15.30 7.50
C GLU A 45 3.67 -14.77 8.30
N ARG A 46 4.11 -15.50 9.33
CA ARG A 46 5.30 -15.16 10.13
C ARG A 46 6.58 -15.15 9.29
N ARG A 47 6.74 -16.13 8.39
CA ARG A 47 7.89 -16.21 7.47
C ARG A 47 7.95 -15.01 6.54
N LEU A 48 6.83 -14.69 5.88
CA LEU A 48 6.71 -13.55 4.98
C LEU A 48 6.93 -12.21 5.70
N ALA A 49 6.47 -12.08 6.95
CA ALA A 49 6.69 -10.88 7.76
C ALA A 49 8.17 -10.68 8.08
N LYS A 50 8.90 -11.74 8.44
CA LYS A 50 10.35 -11.69 8.71
C LYS A 50 11.13 -11.28 7.47
N GLU A 51 10.88 -11.90 6.32
CA GLU A 51 11.54 -11.53 5.07
C GLU A 51 11.25 -10.09 4.67
N LYS A 52 10.00 -9.65 4.81
CA LYS A 52 9.60 -8.26 4.53
C LYS A 52 10.32 -7.27 5.43
N SER A 53 10.48 -7.60 6.71
CA SER A 53 11.24 -6.79 7.67
C SER A 53 12.70 -6.65 7.20
N LEU A 54 13.36 -7.77 6.89
CA LEU A 54 14.74 -7.78 6.38
C LEU A 54 14.88 -6.94 5.09
N ARG A 55 13.95 -7.09 4.13
CA ARG A 55 13.94 -6.29 2.90
C ARG A 55 13.82 -4.79 3.18
N ASN A 56 12.97 -4.39 4.13
CA ASN A 56 12.81 -2.99 4.51
C ASN A 56 14.06 -2.45 5.21
N SER A 57 14.67 -3.23 6.12
CA SER A 57 15.90 -2.85 6.81
C SER A 57 17.06 -2.67 5.84
N ARG A 58 17.22 -3.59 4.87
CA ARG A 58 18.23 -3.46 3.80
C ARG A 58 18.04 -2.18 2.98
N ARG A 59 16.80 -1.88 2.58
CA ARG A 59 16.46 -0.66 1.81
C ARG A 59 16.66 0.64 2.57
N ARG A 60 16.65 0.62 3.91
CA ARG A 60 16.86 1.82 4.75
C ARG A 60 18.33 2.08 5.03
N ARG A 61 19.19 1.07 4.84
CA ARG A 61 20.62 1.13 5.13
C ARG A 61 21.44 1.76 4.01
N TYR A 62 20.91 1.76 2.80
CA TYR A 62 21.38 2.50 1.63
C TYR A 62 20.48 3.73 1.42
#